data_AF-A0A5R8YMJ7-F1
#
_entry.id   AF-A0A5R8YMJ7-F1
#
_cell.length_a   1.000
_cell.length_b   1.000
_cell.length_c   1.000
_cell.angle_alpha   90.00
_cell.angle_beta   90.00
_cell.angle_gamma   90.00
#
_symmetry.space_group_name_H-M   'P 1'
#
loop_
_entity.id
_entity.type
_entity.pdbx_description
1 polymer ?
#
loop_
_entity_poly.entity_id
_entity_poly.type
_entity_poly.pdbx_seq_one_letter_code
_entity_poly.pdbx_strand_id
1 'polypeptide(L)'
;MNQPRQLDNVLFTLVRNEQIAAFNREKAQYAAIDFRGGDFRGLDLRELDTRGIDFTDAYFRAADLRGLDLRDNGLEGASLAHAQISGTYFPAELSADEILMSVKYGTRLRYRTIR
;
A
#
# COMPACT_ATOMS: atom_id res chain seq x y z
N MET A 1 -13.67 11.30 -8.36
CA MET A 1 -12.51 10.38 -8.37
C MET A 1 -11.33 11.17 -7.82
N ASN A 2 -10.82 10.83 -6.63
CA ASN A 2 -9.54 11.39 -6.18
C ASN A 2 -8.47 10.92 -7.16
N GLN A 3 -7.62 11.81 -7.64
CA GLN A 3 -6.48 11.42 -8.45
C GLN A 3 -5.34 10.97 -7.52
N PRO A 4 -4.50 10.00 -7.95
CA PRO A 4 -3.26 9.70 -7.24
C PRO A 4 -2.47 10.98 -6.99
N ARG A 5 -1.96 11.15 -5.77
CA ARG A 5 -1.08 12.26 -5.42
C ARG A 5 0.35 11.88 -5.77
N GLN A 6 1.03 12.75 -6.50
CA GLN A 6 2.48 12.74 -6.53
C GLN A 6 2.96 13.26 -5.17
N LEU A 7 3.60 12.38 -4.40
CA LEU A 7 4.13 12.73 -3.09
C LEU A 7 5.57 13.21 -3.29
N ASP A 8 5.81 14.51 -3.14
CA ASP A 8 7.12 15.10 -3.38
C ASP A 8 8.00 15.00 -2.12
N ASN A 9 8.38 13.77 -1.75
CA ASN A 9 9.35 13.53 -0.69
C ASN A 9 10.38 12.47 -1.10
N VAL A 10 11.55 12.52 -0.45
CA VAL A 10 12.70 11.66 -0.79
C VAL A 10 12.35 10.17 -0.68
N LEU A 11 11.59 9.79 0.34
CA LEU A 11 11.21 8.40 0.58
C LEU A 11 10.30 7.89 -0.55
N PHE A 12 9.34 8.68 -1.01
CA PHE A 12 8.47 8.32 -2.12
C PHE A 12 9.25 8.20 -3.43
N THR A 13 10.23 9.09 -3.67
CA THR A 13 11.14 8.98 -4.83
C THR A 13 11.92 7.66 -4.84
N LEU A 14 12.42 7.22 -3.68
CA LEU A 14 13.12 5.94 -3.57
C LEU A 14 12.20 4.77 -3.94
N VAL A 15 10.95 4.77 -3.47
CA VAL A 15 9.96 3.74 -3.82
C VAL A 15 9.59 3.78 -5.30
N ARG A 16 9.38 4.98 -5.87
CA ARG A 16 9.05 5.16 -7.30
C ARG A 16 10.16 4.67 -8.23
N ASN A 17 11.41 4.71 -7.77
CA ASN A 17 12.58 4.21 -8.48
C ASN A 17 12.91 2.75 -8.10
N GLU A 18 12.04 2.06 -7.35
CA GLU A 18 12.20 0.68 -6.89
C GLU A 18 13.48 0.44 -6.07
N GLN A 19 13.98 1.48 -5.40
CA GLN A 19 15.16 1.42 -4.53
C GLN A 19 14.77 1.00 -3.11
N ILE A 20 14.09 -0.15 -2.97
CA ILE A 20 13.48 -0.61 -1.72
C ILE A 20 14.50 -0.74 -0.58
N ALA A 21 15.69 -1.29 -0.86
CA ALA A 21 16.75 -1.40 0.14
C ALA A 21 17.24 -0.03 0.65
N ALA A 22 17.25 1.00 -0.20
CA ALA A 22 17.59 2.36 0.21
C ALA A 22 16.44 2.99 1.01
N PHE A 23 15.20 2.83 0.56
CA PHE A 23 14.02 3.27 1.30
C PHE A 23 14.03 2.69 2.72
N ASN A 24 14.24 1.38 2.88
CA ASN A 24 14.23 0.72 4.18
C ASN A 24 15.29 1.28 5.15
N ARG A 25 16.47 1.67 4.64
CA ARG A 25 17.52 2.32 5.46
C ARG A 25 17.13 3.73 5.88
N GLU A 26 16.61 4.54 4.95
CA GLU A 26 16.22 5.92 5.24
C GLU A 26 14.98 5.97 6.15
N LYS A 27 14.00 5.10 5.89
CA LYS A 27 12.79 4.95 6.70
C LYS A 27 13.08 4.76 8.18
N ALA A 28 14.17 4.08 8.55
CA ALA A 28 14.51 3.82 9.95
C ALA A 28 14.66 5.10 10.80
N GLN A 29 14.82 6.26 10.17
CA GLN A 29 14.91 7.57 10.83
C GLN A 29 13.52 8.18 11.13
N TYR A 30 12.45 7.59 10.63
CA TYR A 30 11.09 8.12 10.73
C TYR A 30 10.20 7.19 11.56
N ALA A 31 9.45 7.78 12.50
CA ALA A 31 8.48 7.04 13.30
C ALA A 31 7.19 6.73 12.50
N ALA A 32 6.82 7.61 11.58
CA ALA A 32 5.64 7.47 10.73
C ALA A 32 5.89 8.09 9.35
N ILE A 33 5.28 7.50 8.32
CA ILE A 33 5.40 7.95 6.93
C ILE A 33 3.99 8.12 6.36
N ASP A 34 3.70 9.31 5.85
CA ASP A 34 2.43 9.62 5.17
C ASP A 34 2.56 9.34 3.67
N PHE A 35 2.00 8.20 3.23
CA PHE A 35 1.90 7.80 1.84
C PHE A 35 0.44 7.81 1.33
N ARG A 36 -0.41 8.61 1.97
CA ARG A 36 -1.83 8.65 1.63
C ARG A 36 -2.07 9.16 0.22
N GLY A 37 -2.92 8.47 -0.52
CA GLY A 37 -3.23 8.77 -1.91
C GLY A 37 -2.07 8.53 -2.89
N GLY A 38 -0.95 7.93 -2.44
CA GLY A 38 0.24 7.72 -3.25
C GLY A 38 0.02 6.81 -4.46
N ASP A 39 0.80 7.07 -5.52
CA ASP A 39 0.79 6.30 -6.76
C ASP A 39 1.87 5.20 -6.79
N PHE A 40 1.47 3.98 -6.48
CA PHE A 40 2.32 2.80 -6.48
C PHE A 40 2.02 1.86 -7.66
N ARG A 41 1.32 2.36 -8.68
CA ARG A 41 0.88 1.52 -9.80
C ARG A 41 2.07 0.93 -10.55
N GLY A 42 2.04 -0.38 -10.75
CA GLY A 42 3.04 -1.15 -11.50
C GLY A 42 4.39 -1.33 -10.82
N LEU A 43 4.56 -0.86 -9.58
CA LEU A 43 5.84 -0.97 -8.87
C LEU A 43 6.05 -2.37 -8.29
N ASP A 44 7.31 -2.80 -8.26
CA ASP A 44 7.75 -3.89 -7.40
C ASP A 44 7.99 -3.38 -5.98
N LEU A 45 7.10 -3.76 -5.04
CA LEU A 45 7.19 -3.37 -3.64
C LEU A 45 7.62 -4.52 -2.74
N ARG A 46 8.10 -5.63 -3.29
CA ARG A 46 8.61 -6.75 -2.48
C ARG A 46 9.73 -6.25 -1.56
N GLU A 47 9.80 -6.81 -0.35
CA GLU A 47 10.77 -6.46 0.69
C GLU A 47 10.63 -5.04 1.29
N LEU A 48 9.59 -4.28 0.93
CA LEU A 48 9.31 -2.99 1.55
C LEU A 48 9.03 -3.16 3.05
N ASP A 49 9.76 -2.45 3.91
CA ASP A 49 9.40 -2.31 5.32
C ASP A 49 8.21 -1.37 5.43
N THR A 50 7.03 -1.94 5.59
CA THR A 50 5.75 -1.25 5.63
C THR A 50 5.42 -0.65 7.00
N ARG A 51 6.15 -1.00 8.08
CA ARG A 51 5.77 -0.62 9.45
C ARG A 51 5.70 0.90 9.63
N GLY A 52 4.58 1.42 10.13
CA GLY A 52 4.39 2.86 10.37
C GLY A 52 4.10 3.69 9.12
N ILE A 53 3.80 3.05 7.98
CA ILE A 53 3.37 3.75 6.76
C ILE A 53 1.83 3.81 6.71
N ASP A 54 1.28 4.98 6.39
CA ASP A 54 -0.15 5.12 6.07
C ASP A 54 -0.35 5.10 4.55
N PHE A 55 -1.08 4.09 4.05
CA PHE A 55 -1.44 3.91 2.64
C PHE A 55 -2.92 4.22 2.37
N THR A 56 -3.60 4.95 3.25
CA THR A 56 -5.00 5.38 3.05
C THR A 56 -5.14 6.03 1.67
N ASP A 57 -6.17 5.65 0.91
CA ASP A 57 -6.43 6.12 -0.45
C ASP A 57 -5.38 5.81 -1.53
N ALA A 58 -4.34 5.03 -1.24
CA ALA A 58 -3.27 4.71 -2.17
C ALA A 58 -3.70 3.83 -3.36
N TYR A 59 -2.90 3.84 -4.43
CA TYR A 59 -3.16 3.13 -5.68
C TYR A 59 -2.09 2.09 -5.96
N PHE A 60 -2.45 0.80 -5.91
CA PHE A 60 -1.56 -0.33 -6.14
C PHE A 60 -1.87 -1.09 -7.43
N ARG A 61 -2.45 -0.44 -8.44
CA ARG A 61 -2.85 -1.14 -9.66
C ARG A 61 -1.65 -1.85 -10.28
N ALA A 62 -1.75 -3.16 -10.49
CA ALA A 62 -0.69 -4.00 -11.04
C ALA A 62 0.65 -3.98 -10.26
N ALA A 63 0.66 -3.52 -9.01
CA ALA A 63 1.84 -3.57 -8.16
C ALA A 63 2.11 -4.99 -7.66
N ASP A 64 3.37 -5.29 -7.35
CA ASP A 64 3.75 -6.52 -6.68
C ASP A 64 3.87 -6.31 -5.16
N LEU A 65 2.90 -6.84 -4.41
CA LEU A 65 2.80 -6.75 -2.95
C LEU A 65 3.13 -8.09 -2.27
N ARG A 66 3.65 -9.08 -3.02
CA ARG A 66 3.80 -10.45 -2.53
C ARG A 66 4.70 -10.49 -1.30
N GLY A 67 4.24 -11.20 -0.27
CA GLY A 67 4.98 -11.39 0.98
C GLY A 67 5.03 -10.18 1.91
N LEU A 68 4.40 -9.05 1.57
CA LEU A 68 4.35 -7.88 2.46
C LEU A 68 3.47 -8.11 3.69
N ASP A 69 3.83 -7.46 4.79
CA ASP A 69 3.02 -7.43 5.99
C ASP A 69 2.33 -6.07 6.12
N LEU A 70 1.02 -6.02 5.83
CA LEU A 70 0.23 -4.79 5.89
C LEU A 70 -0.71 -4.73 7.11
N ARG A 71 -0.56 -5.64 8.09
CA ARG A 71 -1.51 -5.81 9.20
C ARG A 71 -1.75 -4.53 10.01
N ASP A 72 -0.71 -3.74 10.20
CA ASP A 72 -0.73 -2.51 11.00
C ASP A 72 -0.77 -1.23 10.15
N ASN A 73 -1.08 -1.35 8.86
CA ASN A 73 -1.08 -0.22 7.92
C ASN A 73 -2.49 0.30 7.64
N GLY A 74 -2.62 1.63 7.55
CA GLY A 74 -3.83 2.26 7.03
C GLY A 74 -4.01 1.92 5.54
N LEU A 75 -5.14 1.30 5.18
CA LEU A 75 -5.48 0.93 3.80
C LEU A 75 -6.89 1.38 3.41
N GLU A 76 -7.58 2.15 4.26
CA GLU A 76 -8.94 2.62 3.99
C GLU A 76 -8.93 3.40 2.67
N GLY A 77 -9.87 3.07 1.78
CA GLY A 77 -9.94 3.69 0.46
C GLY A 77 -8.86 3.25 -0.54
N ALA A 78 -7.85 2.46 -0.17
CA ALA A 78 -6.84 2.02 -1.14
C ALA A 78 -7.43 1.11 -2.23
N SER A 79 -6.79 1.04 -3.40
CA SER A 79 -7.20 0.16 -4.50
C SER A 79 -6.09 -0.82 -4.88
N LEU A 80 -6.42 -2.12 -4.91
CA LEU A 80 -5.53 -3.24 -5.22
C LEU A 80 -5.72 -3.79 -6.64
N ALA A 81 -6.32 -3.02 -7.55
CA ALA A 81 -6.73 -3.50 -8.88
C ALA A 81 -5.60 -4.26 -9.62
N HIS A 82 -5.76 -5.57 -9.83
CA HIS A 82 -4.75 -6.43 -10.47
C HIS A 82 -3.38 -6.52 -9.76
N ALA A 83 -3.28 -6.12 -8.49
CA ALA A 83 -2.05 -6.30 -7.70
C ALA A 83 -1.75 -7.79 -7.46
N GLN A 84 -0.47 -8.14 -7.37
CA GLN A 84 -0.04 -9.47 -6.93
C GLN A 84 0.02 -9.48 -5.40
N ILE A 85 -0.84 -10.26 -4.76
CA ILE A 85 -1.00 -10.25 -3.28
C ILE A 85 -0.71 -11.61 -2.61
N SER A 86 -0.08 -12.53 -3.33
CA SER A 86 0.24 -13.86 -2.78
C SER A 86 1.15 -13.73 -1.55
N GLY A 87 0.73 -14.28 -0.42
CA GLY A 87 1.47 -14.21 0.84
C GLY A 87 1.47 -12.84 1.52
N THR A 88 0.69 -11.88 1.04
CA THR A 88 0.51 -10.58 1.71
C THR A 88 -0.40 -10.76 2.93
N TYR A 89 0.02 -10.24 4.08
CA TYR A 89 -0.84 -10.15 5.26
C TYR A 89 -1.60 -8.82 5.24
N PHE A 90 -2.91 -8.87 5.47
CA PHE A 90 -3.78 -7.68 5.49
C PHE A 90 -4.31 -7.43 6.91
N PRO A 91 -4.75 -6.19 7.21
CA PRO A 91 -5.49 -5.85 8.44
C PRO A 91 -6.68 -6.79 8.66
N ALA A 92 -6.92 -7.18 9.91
CA ALA A 92 -7.96 -8.16 10.27
C ALA A 92 -9.38 -7.64 9.99
N GLU A 93 -9.54 -6.32 9.93
CA GLU A 93 -10.78 -5.59 9.63
C GLU A 93 -11.17 -5.68 8.15
N LEU A 94 -10.23 -6.04 7.28
CA LEU A 94 -10.48 -6.27 5.85
C LEU A 94 -10.77 -7.75 5.61
N SER A 95 -12.00 -8.04 5.22
CA SER A 95 -12.38 -9.40 4.85
C SER A 95 -11.78 -9.82 3.51
N ALA A 96 -11.57 -11.13 3.36
CA ALA A 96 -11.11 -11.73 2.11
C ALA A 96 -11.95 -11.31 0.89
N ASP A 97 -13.28 -11.22 1.05
CA ASP A 97 -14.18 -10.76 -0.03
C ASP A 97 -13.91 -9.31 -0.44
N GLU A 98 -13.69 -8.40 0.52
CA GLU A 98 -13.39 -6.99 0.22
C GLU A 98 -12.04 -6.85 -0.50
N ILE A 99 -11.02 -7.60 -0.04
CA ILE A 99 -9.71 -7.66 -0.70
C ILE A 99 -9.86 -8.20 -2.13
N LEU A 100 -10.61 -9.29 -2.30
CA LEU A 100 -10.84 -9.93 -3.60
C LEU A 100 -11.61 -9.00 -4.55
N MET A 101 -12.61 -8.27 -4.05
CA MET A 101 -13.35 -7.27 -4.82
C MET A 101 -12.42 -6.15 -5.31
N SER A 102 -11.53 -5.66 -4.45
CA SER A 102 -10.55 -4.65 -4.82
C SER A 102 -9.56 -5.16 -5.87
N VAL A 103 -9.04 -6.38 -5.71
CA VAL A 103 -8.11 -6.98 -6.67
C VAL A 103 -8.78 -7.22 -8.03
N LYS A 104 -9.99 -7.78 -8.06
CA LYS A 104 -10.68 -8.15 -9.31
C LYS A 104 -11.29 -6.97 -10.04
N TYR A 105 -11.91 -6.05 -9.31
CA TYR A 105 -12.75 -5.00 -9.88
C TYR A 105 -12.22 -3.59 -9.61
N GLY A 106 -11.16 -3.46 -8.80
CA GLY A 106 -10.59 -2.16 -8.46
C GLY A 106 -11.44 -1.34 -7.50
N THR A 107 -12.38 -1.94 -6.76
CA THR A 107 -13.11 -1.23 -5.71
C THR A 107 -12.15 -0.69 -4.66
N ARG A 108 -12.52 0.43 -4.03
CA ARG A 108 -11.75 0.99 -2.92
C ARG A 108 -12.05 0.17 -1.66
N LEU A 109 -11.01 -0.25 -0.96
CA LEU A 109 -11.10 -1.04 0.26
C LEU A 109 -11.87 -0.27 1.33
N ARG A 110 -12.74 -0.97 2.05
CA ARG A 110 -13.51 -0.43 3.17
C ARG A 110 -13.35 -1.35 4.37
N TYR A 111 -12.90 -0.79 5.48
CA TYR A 111 -12.78 -1.52 6.72
C TYR A 111 -14.18 -1.87 7.23
N ARG A 112 -14.32 -3.07 7.79
CA ARG A 112 -15.54 -3.41 8.51
C ARG A 112 -15.66 -2.46 9.69
N THR A 113 -16.69 -1.62 9.68
CA THR A 113 -17.05 -0.87 10.88
C THR A 113 -17.55 -1.89 11.89
N ILE A 114 -16.79 -2.11 12.96
CA ILE A 114 -17.29 -2.85 14.12
C ILE A 114 -18.44 -2.00 14.66
N ARG A 115 -19.68 -2.48 14.53
CA ARG A 115 -20.82 -1.94 15.27
C ARG A 115 -20.88 -2.59 16.64
#